data_AF-A0A1S8DAC0-F1
#
_entry.id   AF-A0A1S8DAC0-F1
#
_cell.length_a   1.000
_cell.length_b   1.000
_cell.length_c   1.000
_cell.angle_alpha   90.00
_cell.angle_beta   90.00
_cell.angle_gamma   90.00
#
_symmetry.space_group_name_H-M   'P 1'
#
loop_
_entity.id
_entity.type
_entity.pdbx_description
1 polymer ?
#
loop_
_entity_poly.entity_id
_entity_poly.type
_entity_poly.pdbx_seq_one_letter_code
_entity_poly.pdbx_strand_id
1 'polypeptide(L)'
;MNRVEGLNIRHSPASGLLQIGLRLAGSLPPGTVHGRLRGLPPLTNAAVEIIPAPGGEIRVEATAVLPPGVGPEAVRLLLSSGEALLLSLAPLPAVQERAGLATLEPLDGGGAAVRAWAEAGLSPGLLVDHRAEPLQPAGGGLWQACLPEAPVRLAVTLGPDRGLVTNPLSAWMAPNPAPDPCLDALHGRHAGQVAWLIGNGPSVRPEELDRLQGRLSIAFNRFHLAQGSMRFRPTYTLSGDGQVIGDFGGEIVREAGGPVFLAAETRPDLPGDWIWLRQAAVWPTLFSLDPRRVVGAGGSSPFAAFQLLWWMGVRRFVIYGADFHFEGAEPGQDGLAHAEGNHFIPGYRGGRSWIPPSWRDICTGFLLARHLAEAEGGWVRNATRGGMLEIFPRIGFEDALDLR
;
A
#
# COMPACT_ATOMS: atom_id res chain seq x y z
N MET A 1 34.28 -8.37 -1.51
CA MET A 1 33.36 -9.12 -0.62
C MET A 1 32.46 -8.09 0.00
N ASN A 2 31.16 -8.10 -0.30
CA ASN A 2 30.26 -7.05 0.18
C ASN A 2 30.13 -7.17 1.70
N ARG A 3 30.44 -6.10 2.43
CA ARG A 3 30.33 -6.07 3.89
C ARG A 3 28.92 -5.65 4.26
N VAL A 4 28.27 -6.41 5.13
CA VAL A 4 26.98 -6.01 5.72
C VAL A 4 27.22 -4.86 6.69
N GLU A 5 26.64 -3.69 6.41
CA GLU A 5 26.76 -2.47 7.22
C GLU A 5 25.49 -2.16 8.01
N GLY A 6 24.35 -2.71 7.58
CA GLY A 6 23.09 -2.57 8.30
C GLY A 6 22.16 -3.71 7.96
N LEU A 7 21.48 -4.22 8.98
CA LEU A 7 20.46 -5.25 8.83
C LEU A 7 19.32 -4.93 9.78
N ASN A 8 18.12 -4.82 9.23
CA ASN A 8 16.90 -4.61 9.98
C ASN A 8 15.85 -5.61 9.51
N ILE A 9 15.35 -6.43 10.42
CA ILE A 9 14.33 -7.42 10.12
C ILE A 9 13.16 -7.17 11.05
N ARG A 10 11.98 -7.07 10.44
CA ARG A 10 10.73 -6.84 11.14
C ARG A 10 9.73 -7.90 10.74
N HIS A 11 8.96 -8.34 11.71
CA HIS A 11 7.93 -9.34 11.50
C HIS A 11 6.68 -8.96 12.29
N SER A 12 5.52 -8.94 11.64
CA SER A 12 4.23 -8.76 12.31
C SER A 12 3.57 -10.13 12.50
N PRO A 13 3.52 -10.69 13.72
CA PRO A 13 2.88 -11.99 13.97
C PRO A 13 1.42 -12.06 13.52
N ALA A 14 0.67 -10.98 13.72
CA ALA A 14 -0.75 -10.92 13.42
C ALA A 14 -1.06 -11.05 11.92
N SER A 15 -0.17 -10.54 11.07
CA SER A 15 -0.36 -10.54 9.61
C SER A 15 0.56 -11.51 8.87
N GLY A 16 1.63 -11.97 9.51
CA GLY A 16 2.74 -12.69 8.87
C GLY A 16 3.68 -11.79 8.07
N LEU A 17 3.47 -10.46 8.01
CA LEU A 17 4.31 -9.58 7.21
C LEU A 17 5.76 -9.60 7.71
N LEU A 18 6.68 -10.03 6.85
CA LEU A 18 8.12 -10.01 7.04
C LEU A 18 8.73 -8.92 6.14
N GLN A 19 9.53 -8.04 6.73
CA GLN A 19 10.30 -7.03 6.02
C GLN A 19 11.77 -7.10 6.42
N ILE A 20 12.65 -7.11 5.44
CA ILE A 20 14.10 -7.16 5.61
C ILE A 20 14.70 -5.97 4.86
N GLY A 21 15.36 -5.08 5.58
CA GLY A 21 16.21 -4.03 5.04
C GLY A 21 17.67 -4.38 5.28
N LEU A 22 18.46 -4.43 4.21
CA LEU A 22 19.88 -4.75 4.25
C LEU A 22 20.67 -3.64 3.54
N ARG A 23 21.77 -3.21 4.15
CA ARG A 23 22.74 -2.28 3.57
C ARG A 23 24.09 -2.95 3.42
N LEU A 24 24.64 -2.88 2.22
CA LEU A 24 25.89 -3.49 1.83
C LEU A 24 26.84 -2.42 1.32
N ALA A 25 28.09 -2.44 1.79
CA ALA A 25 29.17 -1.68 1.18
C ALA A 25 29.88 -2.46 0.08
N GLY A 26 30.24 -1.75 -0.98
CA GLY A 26 30.99 -2.26 -2.13
C GLY A 26 30.18 -2.22 -3.42
N SER A 27 30.83 -2.42 -4.55
CA SER A 27 30.15 -2.52 -5.84
C SER A 27 29.50 -3.89 -6.05
N LEU A 28 28.34 -3.91 -6.71
CA LEU A 28 27.83 -5.16 -7.27
C LEU A 28 28.78 -5.65 -8.36
N PRO A 29 28.96 -6.97 -8.51
CA PRO A 29 29.71 -7.52 -9.63
C PRO A 29 29.05 -7.10 -10.96
N PRO A 30 29.80 -7.03 -12.07
CA PRO A 30 29.21 -6.79 -13.37
C PRO A 30 28.16 -7.87 -13.69
N GLY A 31 27.02 -7.45 -14.21
CA GLY A 31 25.85 -8.31 -14.49
C GLY A 31 24.65 -8.00 -13.60
N THR A 32 23.51 -8.63 -13.91
CA THR A 32 22.27 -8.46 -13.14
C THR A 32 22.34 -9.25 -11.84
N VAL A 33 22.10 -8.56 -10.73
CA VAL A 33 22.02 -9.19 -9.41
C VAL A 33 20.56 -9.43 -9.08
N HIS A 34 20.26 -10.66 -8.68
CA HIS A 34 18.93 -11.11 -8.33
C HIS A 34 18.84 -11.38 -6.84
N GLY A 35 17.74 -10.92 -6.24
CA GLY A 35 17.38 -11.23 -4.87
C GLY A 35 16.26 -12.26 -4.81
N ARG A 36 16.31 -13.17 -3.83
CA ARG A 36 15.23 -14.11 -3.56
C ARG A 36 15.07 -14.36 -2.07
N LEU A 37 13.83 -14.36 -1.59
CA LEU A 37 13.48 -14.98 -0.31
C LEU A 37 13.12 -16.44 -0.54
N ARG A 38 13.78 -17.35 0.18
CA ARG A 38 13.42 -18.77 0.23
C ARG A 38 12.87 -19.10 1.60
N GLY A 39 11.72 -19.75 1.64
CA GLY A 39 11.10 -20.25 2.86
C GLY A 39 10.78 -21.74 2.78
N LEU A 40 10.46 -22.33 3.92
CA LEU A 40 9.82 -23.63 4.05
C LEU A 40 8.51 -23.44 4.82
N PRO A 41 7.33 -23.53 4.16
CA PRO A 41 7.10 -23.83 2.75
C PRO A 41 7.58 -22.71 1.80
N PRO A 42 7.70 -22.99 0.48
CA PRO A 42 8.08 -21.98 -0.51
C PRO A 42 7.21 -20.73 -0.46
N LEU A 43 7.83 -19.55 -0.52
CA LEU A 43 7.16 -18.26 -0.52
C LEU A 43 6.88 -17.82 -1.96
N THR A 44 5.60 -17.77 -2.35
CA THR A 44 5.15 -17.34 -3.68
C THR A 44 4.77 -15.85 -3.74
N ASN A 45 4.82 -15.17 -2.61
CA ASN A 45 4.37 -13.79 -2.36
C ASN A 45 5.49 -12.91 -1.82
N ALA A 46 6.73 -13.23 -2.19
CA ALA A 46 7.92 -12.53 -1.78
C ALA A 46 8.48 -11.66 -2.90
N ALA A 47 8.88 -10.44 -2.58
CA ALA A 47 9.63 -9.57 -3.47
C ALA A 47 10.99 -9.22 -2.85
N VAL A 48 12.01 -9.06 -3.69
CA VAL A 48 13.30 -8.53 -3.30
C VAL A 48 13.72 -7.46 -4.28
N GLU A 49 13.85 -6.24 -3.79
CA GLU A 49 14.29 -5.07 -4.53
C GLU A 49 15.75 -4.78 -4.16
N ILE A 50 16.59 -4.61 -5.18
CA ILE A 50 18.00 -4.23 -5.01
C ILE A 50 18.16 -2.83 -5.57
N ILE A 51 18.49 -1.89 -4.68
CA ILE A 51 18.48 -0.45 -4.95
C ILE A 51 19.91 0.06 -4.79
N PRO A 52 20.57 0.45 -5.89
CA PRO A 52 21.84 1.16 -5.82
C PRO A 52 21.67 2.50 -5.10
N ALA A 53 22.59 2.84 -4.21
CA ALA A 53 22.62 4.11 -3.50
C ALA A 53 23.87 4.93 -3.86
N PRO A 54 23.84 6.27 -3.70
CA PRO A 54 25.00 7.12 -3.93
C PRO A 54 26.21 6.67 -3.11
N GLY A 55 27.42 6.76 -3.68
CA GLY A 55 28.65 6.36 -3.00
C GLY A 55 28.98 4.86 -3.06
N GLY A 56 28.23 4.07 -3.84
CA GLY A 56 28.49 2.65 -4.02
C GLY A 56 27.95 1.78 -2.88
N GLU A 57 27.02 2.30 -2.09
CA GLU A 57 26.21 1.50 -1.18
C GLU A 57 25.11 0.78 -1.96
N ILE A 58 24.72 -0.42 -1.51
CA ILE A 58 23.60 -1.17 -2.06
C ILE A 58 22.61 -1.41 -0.94
N ARG A 59 21.36 -0.98 -1.16
CA ARG A 59 20.24 -1.30 -0.29
C ARG A 59 19.46 -2.46 -0.88
N VAL A 60 19.16 -3.47 -0.07
CA VAL A 60 18.26 -4.56 -0.43
C VAL A 60 17.04 -4.48 0.46
N GLU A 61 15.86 -4.51 -0.15
CA GLU A 61 14.58 -4.51 0.54
C GLU A 61 13.84 -5.78 0.15
N ALA A 62 13.54 -6.64 1.11
CA ALA A 62 12.82 -7.88 0.87
C ALA A 62 11.56 -7.92 1.71
N THR A 63 10.44 -8.28 1.10
CA THR A 63 9.13 -8.31 1.74
C THR A 63 8.41 -9.60 1.38
N ALA A 64 7.77 -10.24 2.36
CA ALA A 64 6.90 -11.40 2.15
C ALA A 64 5.80 -11.44 3.22
N VAL A 65 4.68 -12.11 2.95
CA VAL A 65 3.68 -12.44 3.98
C VAL A 65 3.81 -13.92 4.31
N LEU A 66 4.26 -14.24 5.52
CA LEU A 66 4.50 -15.61 5.93
C LEU A 66 3.19 -16.35 6.19
N PRO A 67 3.09 -17.64 5.80
CA PRO A 67 1.93 -18.45 6.14
C PRO A 67 1.73 -18.58 7.66
N PRO A 68 0.50 -18.86 8.12
CA PRO A 68 0.24 -19.09 9.54
C PRO A 68 1.17 -20.16 10.14
N GLY A 69 1.78 -19.85 11.28
CA GLY A 69 2.70 -20.74 11.99
C GLY A 69 4.13 -20.78 11.44
N VAL A 70 4.43 -20.04 10.36
CA VAL A 70 5.78 -19.92 9.80
C VAL A 70 6.41 -18.64 10.32
N GLY A 71 7.50 -18.76 11.08
CA GLY A 71 8.25 -17.61 11.58
C GLY A 71 9.39 -17.17 10.64
N PRO A 72 9.98 -15.99 10.89
CA PRO A 72 11.10 -15.44 10.11
C PRO A 72 12.32 -16.37 10.12
N GLU A 73 12.45 -17.25 11.12
CA GLU A 73 13.50 -18.25 11.20
C GLU A 73 13.43 -19.31 10.10
N ALA A 74 12.29 -19.46 9.43
CA ALA A 74 12.15 -20.36 8.28
C ALA A 74 12.59 -19.72 6.95
N VAL A 75 13.00 -18.44 6.97
CA VAL A 75 13.27 -17.65 5.76
C VAL A 75 14.76 -17.34 5.61
N ARG A 76 15.23 -17.39 4.35
CA ARG A 76 16.60 -17.03 3.96
C ARG A 76 16.57 -16.01 2.83
N LEU A 77 17.36 -14.95 2.96
CA LEU A 77 17.60 -13.98 1.89
C LEU A 77 18.85 -14.39 1.10
N LEU A 78 18.67 -14.58 -0.19
CA LEU A 78 19.74 -14.94 -1.12
C LEU A 78 19.93 -13.81 -2.14
N LEU A 79 21.19 -13.45 -2.38
CA LEU A 79 21.59 -12.60 -3.51
C LEU A 79 22.52 -13.39 -4.42
N SER A 80 22.27 -13.36 -5.73
CA SER A 80 23.05 -14.07 -6.74
C SER A 80 23.29 -13.24 -7.99
N SER A 81 24.39 -13.49 -8.70
CA SER A 81 24.64 -13.00 -10.05
C SER A 81 24.92 -14.20 -10.95
N GLY A 82 24.04 -14.46 -11.92
CA GLY A 82 24.01 -15.74 -12.64
C GLY A 82 23.87 -16.92 -11.66
N GLU A 83 24.76 -17.90 -11.77
CA GLU A 83 24.81 -19.05 -10.86
C GLU A 83 25.61 -18.78 -9.56
N ALA A 84 26.33 -17.66 -9.49
CA ALA A 84 27.17 -17.34 -8.35
C ALA A 84 26.33 -16.78 -7.19
N LEU A 85 26.36 -17.46 -6.04
CA LEU A 85 25.77 -16.98 -4.79
C LEU A 85 26.69 -15.91 -4.17
N LEU A 86 26.18 -14.68 -4.09
CA LEU A 86 26.91 -13.53 -3.53
C LEU A 86 26.69 -13.37 -2.03
N LEU A 87 25.47 -13.66 -1.56
CA LEU A 87 25.08 -13.55 -0.16
C LEU A 87 24.02 -14.61 0.16
N SER A 88 24.14 -15.22 1.33
CA SER A 88 23.08 -16.02 1.93
C SER A 88 22.95 -15.67 3.40
N LEU A 89 21.87 -15.00 3.77
CA LEU A 89 21.55 -14.70 5.15
C LEU A 89 20.70 -15.82 5.74
N ALA A 90 21.22 -16.43 6.81
CA ALA A 90 20.59 -17.51 7.59
C ALA A 90 19.32 -17.00 8.32
N PRO A 91 18.55 -17.86 9.02
CA PRO A 91 17.38 -17.48 9.80
C PRO A 91 17.58 -16.16 10.55
N LEU A 92 16.68 -15.22 10.30
CA LEU A 92 16.88 -13.81 10.67
C LEU A 92 16.13 -13.50 11.97
N PRO A 93 16.80 -13.12 13.08
CA PRO A 93 16.09 -12.65 14.27
C PRO A 93 15.34 -11.37 13.92
N ALA A 94 14.01 -11.39 14.06
CA ALA A 94 13.15 -10.26 13.72
C ALA A 94 12.71 -9.50 14.96
N VAL A 95 12.67 -8.18 14.84
CA VAL A 95 11.90 -7.33 15.76
C VAL A 95 10.42 -7.59 15.49
N GLN A 96 9.70 -8.01 16.53
CA GLN A 96 8.27 -8.26 16.42
C GLN A 96 7.52 -6.92 16.43
N GLU A 97 6.81 -6.62 15.34
CA GLU A 97 5.93 -5.46 15.21
C GLU A 97 4.56 -5.82 15.75
N ARG A 98 4.31 -5.40 16.99
CA ARG A 98 3.08 -5.69 17.74
C ARG A 98 2.29 -4.44 18.11
N ALA A 99 2.78 -3.27 17.68
CA ALA A 99 2.08 -2.00 17.71
C ALA A 99 2.66 -1.07 16.63
N GLY A 100 1.87 -0.09 16.20
CA GLY A 100 2.30 0.85 15.17
C GLY A 100 1.38 2.06 15.04
N LEU A 101 1.87 3.06 14.33
CA LEU A 101 1.10 4.24 13.98
C LEU A 101 0.01 3.86 12.96
N ALA A 102 -1.18 4.42 13.12
CA ALA A 102 -2.31 4.15 12.23
C ALA A 102 -2.75 5.38 11.44
N THR A 103 -3.18 6.43 12.14
CA THR A 103 -3.66 7.66 11.51
C THR A 103 -3.03 8.88 12.16
N LEU A 104 -2.93 9.95 11.39
CA LEU A 104 -2.50 11.27 11.87
C LEU A 104 -3.38 12.29 11.17
N GLU A 105 -4.36 12.84 11.86
CA GLU A 105 -5.29 13.81 11.27
C GLU A 105 -4.87 15.22 11.71
N PRO A 106 -4.52 16.13 10.78
CA PRO A 106 -4.31 17.54 11.14
C PRO A 106 -5.55 18.12 11.83
N LEU A 107 -5.39 19.13 12.70
CA LEU A 107 -6.51 19.84 13.32
C LEU A 107 -6.51 21.32 12.89
N ASP A 108 -7.70 21.93 12.76
CA ASP A 108 -7.84 23.31 12.29
C ASP A 108 -7.22 24.35 13.25
N GLY A 109 -7.05 23.99 14.53
CA GLY A 109 -6.43 24.84 15.56
C GLY A 109 -4.90 24.77 15.64
N GLY A 110 -4.24 24.05 14.73
CA GLY A 110 -2.85 23.62 14.90
C GLY A 110 -2.76 22.40 15.82
N GLY A 111 -1.91 21.44 15.47
CA GLY A 111 -1.88 20.14 16.14
C GLY A 111 -2.39 18.99 15.27
N ALA A 112 -2.56 17.82 15.89
CA ALA A 112 -3.02 16.61 15.20
C ALA A 112 -3.73 15.63 16.14
N ALA A 113 -4.67 14.84 15.61
CA ALA A 113 -5.18 13.65 16.29
C ALA A 113 -4.42 12.41 15.77
N VAL A 114 -3.86 11.63 16.69
CA VAL A 114 -3.12 10.40 16.37
C VAL A 114 -3.97 9.20 16.75
N ARG A 115 -4.00 8.19 15.88
CA ARG A 115 -4.41 6.83 16.26
C ARG A 115 -3.27 5.85 16.04
N ALA A 116 -3.17 4.89 16.93
CA ALA A 116 -2.22 3.79 16.90
C ALA A 116 -2.96 2.45 17.05
N TRP A 117 -2.38 1.37 16.53
CA TRP A 117 -2.84 0.01 16.77
C TRP A 117 -1.87 -0.72 17.70
N ALA A 118 -2.38 -1.65 18.50
CA ALA A 118 -1.57 -2.59 19.28
C ALA A 118 -2.27 -3.94 19.42
N GLU A 119 -1.49 -5.02 19.47
CA GLU A 119 -2.03 -6.35 19.77
C GLU A 119 -2.67 -6.40 21.17
N ALA A 120 -3.58 -7.36 21.36
CA ALA A 120 -4.29 -7.54 22.62
C ALA A 120 -3.33 -7.70 23.82
N GLY A 121 -3.64 -6.99 24.91
CA GLY A 121 -2.85 -7.01 26.15
C GLY A 121 -1.61 -6.12 26.14
N LEU A 122 -1.35 -5.38 25.06
CA LEU A 122 -0.25 -4.41 25.00
C LEU A 122 -0.73 -2.97 25.22
N SER A 123 0.16 -2.13 25.74
CA SER A 123 -0.06 -0.69 25.89
C SER A 123 1.05 0.08 25.17
N PRO A 124 0.78 0.66 23.99
CA PRO A 124 1.76 1.41 23.24
C PRO A 124 2.01 2.79 23.86
N GLY A 125 3.26 3.25 23.76
CA GLY A 125 3.69 4.62 24.00
C GLY A 125 3.83 5.42 22.71
N LEU A 126 3.94 6.74 22.86
CA LEU A 126 4.11 7.69 21.77
C LEU A 126 5.44 8.42 21.93
N LEU A 127 6.23 8.45 20.85
CA LEU A 127 7.46 9.22 20.73
C LEU A 127 7.24 10.32 19.70
N VAL A 128 7.36 11.56 20.13
CA VAL A 128 7.11 12.76 19.31
C VAL A 128 8.14 13.85 19.66
N ASP A 129 8.37 14.77 18.73
CA ASP A 129 9.34 15.85 18.84
C ASP A 129 9.00 16.94 19.88
N HIS A 130 7.83 16.86 20.51
CA HIS A 130 7.36 17.75 21.57
C HIS A 130 6.66 16.96 22.68
N ARG A 131 6.26 17.62 23.77
CA ARG A 131 5.53 16.95 24.86
C ARG A 131 4.09 16.67 24.41
N ALA A 132 3.68 15.40 24.46
CA ALA A 132 2.31 14.99 24.15
C ALA A 132 1.68 14.22 25.30
N GLU A 133 0.34 14.18 25.31
CA GLU A 133 -0.39 13.30 26.20
C GLU A 133 -0.14 11.81 25.85
N PRO A 134 -0.15 10.91 26.84
CA PRO A 134 -0.04 9.48 26.58
C PRO A 134 -1.23 8.98 25.75
N LEU A 135 -0.97 8.00 24.89
CA LEU A 135 -2.00 7.25 24.18
C LEU A 135 -3.03 6.65 25.15
N GLN A 136 -4.31 6.84 24.84
CA GLN A 136 -5.45 6.29 25.58
C GLN A 136 -6.17 5.22 24.75
N PRO A 137 -6.73 4.16 25.37
CA PRO A 137 -7.51 3.16 24.64
C PRO A 137 -8.72 3.78 23.91
N ALA A 138 -8.93 3.38 22.65
CA ALA A 138 -10.03 3.81 21.79
C ALA A 138 -10.97 2.67 21.35
N GLY A 139 -10.75 1.45 21.86
CA GLY A 139 -11.51 0.25 21.49
C GLY A 139 -10.95 -0.48 20.26
N GLY A 140 -11.31 -1.76 20.10
CA GLY A 140 -10.89 -2.55 18.93
C GLY A 140 -9.38 -2.79 18.78
N GLY A 141 -8.60 -2.58 19.84
CA GLY A 141 -7.12 -2.60 19.78
C GLY A 141 -6.50 -1.28 19.30
N LEU A 142 -7.31 -0.23 19.12
CA LEU A 142 -6.83 1.11 18.79
C LEU A 142 -6.60 1.94 20.04
N TRP A 143 -5.67 2.88 19.90
CA TRP A 143 -5.26 3.86 20.88
C TRP A 143 -5.23 5.23 20.23
N GLN A 144 -5.44 6.29 21.01
CA GLN A 144 -5.50 7.64 20.49
C GLN A 144 -4.88 8.68 21.42
N ALA A 145 -4.38 9.77 20.85
CA ALA A 145 -3.92 10.94 21.57
C ALA A 145 -4.14 12.19 20.73
N CYS A 146 -4.28 13.34 21.39
CA CYS A 146 -4.24 14.64 20.73
C CYS A 146 -2.84 15.24 20.92
N LEU A 147 -2.25 15.67 19.81
CA LEU A 147 -1.00 16.41 19.79
C LEU A 147 -1.31 17.91 19.79
N PRO A 148 -0.74 18.69 20.72
CA PRO A 148 -0.96 20.14 20.76
C PRO A 148 -0.30 20.86 19.59
N GLU A 149 0.72 20.25 18.97
CA GLU A 149 1.49 20.82 17.87
C GLU A 149 1.62 19.81 16.73
N ALA A 150 1.82 20.31 15.50
CA ALA A 150 2.03 19.45 14.35
C ALA A 150 3.40 18.75 14.47
N PRO A 151 3.45 17.41 14.54
CA PRO A 151 4.73 16.72 14.71
C PRO A 151 5.56 16.81 13.43
N VAL A 152 6.88 16.95 13.58
CA VAL A 152 7.82 16.73 12.48
C VAL A 152 8.17 15.24 12.37
N ARG A 153 8.21 14.52 13.50
CA ARG A 153 8.55 13.11 13.59
C ARG A 153 7.67 12.42 14.62
N LEU A 154 7.20 11.22 14.30
CA LEU A 154 6.31 10.48 15.19
C LEU A 154 6.65 8.98 15.14
N ALA A 155 6.62 8.32 16.29
CA ALA A 155 6.72 6.87 16.40
C ALA A 155 5.76 6.35 17.49
N VAL A 156 5.21 5.16 17.24
CA VAL A 156 4.52 4.36 18.24
C VAL A 156 5.46 3.26 18.69
N THR A 157 5.56 3.03 20.00
CA THR A 157 6.55 2.11 20.57
C THR A 157 5.99 1.24 21.69
N LEU A 158 6.56 0.06 21.91
CA LEU A 158 6.26 -0.80 23.07
C LEU A 158 7.32 -0.71 24.18
N GLY A 159 8.25 0.24 24.07
CA GLY A 159 9.34 0.47 25.01
C GLY A 159 10.15 1.72 24.62
N PRO A 160 11.28 2.03 25.25
CA PRO A 160 12.01 3.26 24.98
C PRO A 160 12.50 3.39 23.51
N ASP A 161 12.81 2.28 22.83
CA ASP A 161 13.50 2.32 21.52
C ASP A 161 12.89 1.39 20.44
N ARG A 162 11.60 1.06 20.52
CA ARG A 162 10.98 0.01 19.67
C ARG A 162 9.77 0.49 18.90
N GLY A 163 9.96 1.53 18.08
CA GLY A 163 8.95 2.07 17.19
C GLY A 163 9.50 2.42 15.81
N LEU A 164 8.65 2.30 14.80
CA LEU A 164 8.98 2.74 13.45
C LEU A 164 8.67 4.24 13.33
N VAL A 165 9.70 5.04 13.14
CA VAL A 165 9.58 6.51 13.04
C VAL A 165 9.07 6.88 11.66
N THR A 166 7.98 7.63 11.61
CA THR A 166 7.47 8.30 10.40
C THR A 166 8.00 9.73 10.36
N ASN A 167 8.80 10.03 9.34
CA ASN A 167 9.35 11.37 9.10
C ASN A 167 9.88 11.54 7.67
N PRO A 168 9.92 12.78 7.14
CA PRO A 168 9.30 14.00 7.69
C PRO A 168 7.77 14.02 7.49
N LEU A 169 7.04 14.62 8.42
CA LEU A 169 5.57 14.73 8.37
C LEU A 169 5.06 16.05 7.79
N SER A 170 5.94 16.96 7.37
CA SER A 170 5.57 18.28 6.84
C SER A 170 4.63 18.19 5.63
N ALA A 171 4.93 17.31 4.68
CA ALA A 171 4.12 17.12 3.49
C ALA A 171 2.74 16.52 3.80
N TRP A 172 2.61 15.75 4.89
CA TRP A 172 1.33 15.22 5.36
C TRP A 172 0.50 16.28 6.08
N MET A 173 1.16 17.00 7.02
CA MET A 173 0.56 18.04 7.86
C MET A 173 0.23 19.33 7.13
N ALA A 174 0.76 19.54 5.92
CA ALA A 174 0.44 20.70 5.11
C ALA A 174 -1.09 20.81 4.86
N PRO A 175 -1.65 22.04 4.82
CA PRO A 175 -3.05 22.23 4.46
C PRO A 175 -3.31 21.80 3.01
N ASN A 176 -4.53 21.35 2.72
CA ASN A 176 -4.99 21.24 1.34
C ASN A 176 -5.44 22.63 0.86
N PRO A 177 -4.78 23.25 -0.14
CA PRO A 177 -5.15 24.59 -0.59
C PRO A 177 -6.48 24.65 -1.35
N ALA A 178 -6.97 23.51 -1.87
CA ALA A 178 -8.19 23.47 -2.67
C ALA A 178 -8.91 22.12 -2.52
N PRO A 179 -9.44 21.80 -1.31
CA PRO A 179 -10.25 20.60 -1.12
C PRO A 179 -11.46 20.63 -2.06
N ASP A 180 -11.74 19.49 -2.69
CA ASP A 180 -12.86 19.40 -3.62
C ASP A 180 -14.19 19.33 -2.83
N PRO A 181 -15.12 20.28 -3.01
CA PRO A 181 -16.35 20.34 -2.22
C PRO A 181 -17.27 19.14 -2.44
N CYS A 182 -17.11 18.38 -3.53
CA CYS A 182 -17.91 17.16 -3.73
C CYS A 182 -17.63 16.09 -2.66
N LEU A 183 -16.47 16.13 -2.01
CA LEU A 183 -16.08 15.16 -0.98
C LEU A 183 -17.00 15.21 0.24
N ASP A 184 -17.52 16.38 0.60
CA ASP A 184 -18.48 16.53 1.69
C ASP A 184 -19.79 15.77 1.39
N ALA A 185 -20.26 15.84 0.15
CA ALA A 185 -21.48 15.14 -0.29
C ALA A 185 -21.30 13.61 -0.41
N LEU A 186 -20.06 13.12 -0.36
CA LEU A 186 -19.72 11.70 -0.41
C LEU A 186 -19.54 11.10 0.99
N HIS A 187 -19.39 11.92 2.03
CA HIS A 187 -19.17 11.45 3.40
C HIS A 187 -20.30 10.53 3.87
N GLY A 188 -19.96 9.31 4.30
CA GLY A 188 -20.91 8.30 4.79
C GLY A 188 -21.89 7.74 3.76
N ARG A 189 -21.80 8.13 2.48
CA ARG A 189 -22.78 7.77 1.42
C ARG A 189 -22.96 6.26 1.22
N HIS A 190 -21.93 5.48 1.51
CA HIS A 190 -21.86 4.03 1.32
C HIS A 190 -21.73 3.26 2.63
N ALA A 191 -22.20 3.85 3.73
CA ALA A 191 -22.20 3.20 5.04
C ALA A 191 -22.89 1.83 4.99
N GLY A 192 -22.21 0.82 5.55
CA GLY A 192 -22.72 -0.55 5.64
C GLY A 192 -22.64 -1.37 4.34
N GLN A 193 -22.22 -0.78 3.22
CA GLN A 193 -22.03 -1.52 1.96
C GLN A 193 -20.67 -2.24 1.92
N VAL A 194 -20.57 -3.25 1.04
CA VAL A 194 -19.32 -3.90 0.66
C VAL A 194 -18.80 -3.24 -0.61
N ALA A 195 -17.58 -2.68 -0.57
CA ALA A 195 -16.93 -2.13 -1.75
C ALA A 195 -15.99 -3.13 -2.43
N TRP A 196 -16.04 -3.19 -3.75
CA TRP A 196 -15.15 -3.99 -4.58
C TRP A 196 -14.04 -3.13 -5.17
N LEU A 197 -12.78 -3.43 -4.83
CA LEU A 197 -11.60 -2.83 -5.43
C LEU A 197 -11.15 -3.69 -6.62
N ILE A 198 -11.30 -3.17 -7.84
CA ILE A 198 -11.07 -3.91 -9.08
C ILE A 198 -9.73 -3.51 -9.68
N GLY A 199 -8.73 -4.39 -9.52
CA GLY A 199 -7.42 -4.28 -10.13
C GLY A 199 -7.42 -4.62 -11.63
N ASN A 200 -6.26 -4.40 -12.23
CA ASN A 200 -6.05 -4.59 -13.68
C ASN A 200 -5.15 -5.78 -14.00
N GLY A 201 -4.86 -6.65 -13.03
CA GLY A 201 -3.91 -7.75 -13.20
C GLY A 201 -4.42 -8.86 -14.13
N PRO A 202 -3.52 -9.75 -14.58
CA PRO A 202 -3.84 -10.77 -15.59
C PRO A 202 -4.80 -11.86 -15.10
N SER A 203 -5.05 -11.98 -13.79
CA SER A 203 -6.02 -12.93 -13.24
C SER A 203 -7.48 -12.57 -13.47
N VAL A 204 -7.76 -11.33 -13.90
CA VAL A 204 -9.11 -10.84 -14.14
C VAL A 204 -9.79 -11.64 -15.25
N ARG A 205 -11.06 -11.98 -15.00
CA ARG A 205 -11.94 -12.61 -15.99
C ARG A 205 -13.11 -11.68 -16.30
N PRO A 206 -13.29 -11.24 -17.55
CA PRO A 206 -14.38 -10.33 -17.93
C PRO A 206 -15.77 -10.84 -17.53
N GLU A 207 -16.01 -12.15 -17.59
CA GLU A 207 -17.29 -12.77 -17.24
C GLU A 207 -17.60 -12.67 -15.73
N GLU A 208 -16.55 -12.65 -14.89
CA GLU A 208 -16.68 -12.45 -13.45
C GLU A 208 -16.99 -10.98 -13.13
N LEU A 209 -16.35 -10.04 -13.84
CA LEU A 209 -16.65 -8.61 -13.69
C LEU A 209 -18.11 -8.29 -14.01
N ASP A 210 -18.66 -8.91 -15.05
CA ASP A 210 -20.08 -8.74 -15.40
C ASP A 210 -21.05 -9.13 -14.27
N ARG A 211 -20.66 -10.03 -13.35
CA ARG A 211 -21.44 -10.42 -12.16
C ARG A 211 -21.40 -9.38 -11.04
N LEU A 212 -20.51 -8.39 -11.15
CA LEU A 212 -20.37 -7.28 -10.21
C LEU A 212 -21.19 -6.05 -10.62
N GLN A 213 -21.94 -6.12 -11.73
CA GLN A 213 -22.73 -4.99 -12.22
C GLN A 213 -23.69 -4.45 -11.13
N GLY A 214 -23.62 -3.14 -10.90
CA GLY A 214 -24.44 -2.46 -9.89
C GLY A 214 -23.95 -2.59 -8.44
N ARG A 215 -22.87 -3.36 -8.18
CA ARG A 215 -22.21 -3.35 -6.87
C ARG A 215 -21.35 -2.10 -6.73
N LEU A 216 -21.18 -1.64 -5.49
CA LEU A 216 -20.23 -0.57 -5.18
C LEU A 216 -18.83 -1.06 -5.56
N SER A 217 -18.23 -0.44 -6.57
CA SER A 217 -16.92 -0.82 -7.05
C SER A 217 -16.08 0.37 -7.48
N ILE A 218 -14.79 0.29 -7.23
CA ILE A 218 -13.80 1.23 -7.76
C ILE A 218 -12.81 0.47 -8.63
N ALA A 219 -12.63 0.95 -9.86
CA ALA A 219 -11.61 0.44 -10.76
C ALA A 219 -10.46 1.43 -10.87
N PHE A 220 -9.29 0.95 -11.27
CA PHE A 220 -8.08 1.75 -11.21
C PHE A 220 -7.54 2.14 -12.58
N ASN A 221 -6.94 3.33 -12.63
CA ASN A 221 -6.10 3.75 -13.75
C ASN A 221 -6.85 3.62 -15.10
N ARG A 222 -6.29 2.88 -16.06
CA ARG A 222 -6.82 2.74 -17.42
C ARG A 222 -7.86 1.61 -17.58
N PHE A 223 -8.66 1.33 -16.55
CA PHE A 223 -9.67 0.27 -16.62
C PHE A 223 -10.71 0.50 -17.74
N HIS A 224 -10.93 1.75 -18.14
CA HIS A 224 -11.84 2.13 -19.23
C HIS A 224 -11.54 1.42 -20.56
N LEU A 225 -10.29 1.06 -20.82
CA LEU A 225 -9.89 0.33 -22.02
C LEU A 225 -10.57 -1.05 -22.15
N ALA A 226 -10.93 -1.67 -21.03
CA ALA A 226 -11.64 -2.95 -21.03
C ALA A 226 -13.16 -2.81 -21.18
N GLN A 227 -13.72 -1.61 -20.97
CA GLN A 227 -15.17 -1.44 -20.90
C GLN A 227 -15.88 -1.69 -22.25
N GLY A 228 -15.16 -1.62 -23.38
CA GLY A 228 -15.70 -1.94 -24.71
C GLY A 228 -16.04 -3.42 -24.93
N SER A 229 -15.42 -4.33 -24.16
CA SER A 229 -15.58 -5.78 -24.32
C SER A 229 -16.43 -6.45 -23.23
N MET A 230 -16.94 -5.69 -22.26
CA MET A 230 -17.75 -6.21 -21.15
C MET A 230 -18.86 -5.24 -20.73
N ARG A 231 -19.86 -5.73 -20.01
CA ARG A 231 -20.98 -4.91 -19.52
C ARG A 231 -20.65 -4.18 -18.23
N PHE A 232 -19.73 -4.72 -17.43
CA PHE A 232 -19.33 -4.14 -16.15
C PHE A 232 -18.93 -2.65 -16.28
N ARG A 233 -19.50 -1.82 -15.42
CA ARG A 233 -19.12 -0.41 -15.26
C ARG A 233 -18.86 -0.12 -13.79
N PRO A 234 -17.67 0.39 -13.42
CA PRO A 234 -17.38 0.66 -12.02
C PRO A 234 -18.17 1.86 -11.52
N THR A 235 -18.52 1.87 -10.23
CA THR A 235 -19.13 3.05 -9.58
C THR A 235 -18.20 4.26 -9.61
N TYR A 236 -16.91 4.02 -9.42
CA TYR A 236 -15.87 5.05 -9.37
C TYR A 236 -14.62 4.60 -10.11
N THR A 237 -13.87 5.54 -10.66
CA THR A 237 -12.50 5.29 -11.15
C THR A 237 -11.50 6.08 -10.32
N LEU A 238 -10.37 5.48 -9.95
CA LEU A 238 -9.31 6.17 -9.22
C LEU A 238 -7.93 5.90 -9.81
N SER A 239 -7.12 6.94 -9.95
CA SER A 239 -5.68 6.82 -10.24
C SER A 239 -4.90 7.55 -9.16
N GLY A 240 -3.94 6.87 -8.50
CA GLY A 240 -3.02 7.44 -7.52
C GLY A 240 -1.55 7.36 -7.92
N ASP A 241 -1.29 6.91 -9.15
CA ASP A 241 0.04 6.80 -9.72
C ASP A 241 0.34 8.06 -10.55
N GLY A 242 1.33 8.84 -10.11
CA GLY A 242 1.68 10.11 -10.75
C GLY A 242 2.12 9.96 -12.22
N GLN A 243 2.78 8.85 -12.56
CA GLN A 243 3.19 8.59 -13.94
C GLN A 243 1.97 8.24 -14.80
N VAL A 244 1.07 7.39 -14.31
CA VAL A 244 -0.18 7.07 -15.01
C VAL A 244 -1.03 8.32 -15.20
N ILE A 245 -1.12 9.19 -14.19
CA ILE A 245 -1.85 10.46 -14.28
C ILE A 245 -1.20 11.37 -15.33
N GLY A 246 0.13 11.50 -15.33
CA GLY A 246 0.85 12.32 -16.31
C GLY A 246 0.70 11.80 -17.74
N ASP A 247 0.75 10.49 -17.92
CA ASP A 247 0.71 9.85 -19.24
C ASP A 247 -0.70 9.73 -19.81
N PHE A 248 -1.70 9.46 -18.97
CA PHE A 248 -3.04 9.02 -19.36
C PHE A 248 -4.17 9.73 -18.64
N GLY A 249 -3.90 10.71 -17.77
CA GLY A 249 -4.92 11.36 -16.93
C GLY A 249 -6.08 11.94 -17.75
N GLY A 250 -5.79 12.66 -18.84
CA GLY A 250 -6.84 13.20 -19.72
C GLY A 250 -7.67 12.13 -20.44
N GLU A 251 -7.06 10.99 -20.77
CA GLU A 251 -7.77 9.82 -21.33
C GLU A 251 -8.70 9.21 -20.28
N ILE A 252 -8.20 8.96 -19.07
CA ILE A 252 -8.96 8.40 -17.95
C ILE A 252 -10.17 9.28 -17.63
N VAL A 253 -9.97 10.60 -17.47
CA VAL A 253 -11.04 11.55 -17.16
C VAL A 253 -12.14 11.53 -18.22
N ARG A 254 -11.76 11.45 -19.50
CA ARG A 254 -12.70 11.48 -20.63
C ARG A 254 -13.44 10.15 -20.83
N GLU A 255 -12.80 9.02 -20.57
CA GLU A 255 -13.29 7.69 -20.99
C GLU A 255 -13.79 6.81 -19.84
N ALA A 256 -13.54 7.15 -18.58
CA ALA A 256 -13.94 6.33 -17.43
C ALA A 256 -15.45 6.04 -17.36
N GLY A 257 -16.29 6.95 -17.87
CA GLY A 257 -17.74 6.79 -17.92
C GLY A 257 -18.47 6.99 -16.58
N GLY A 258 -17.78 7.52 -15.57
CA GLY A 258 -18.30 7.78 -14.22
C GLY A 258 -17.38 8.72 -13.44
N PRO A 259 -17.65 8.98 -12.15
CA PRO A 259 -16.82 9.89 -11.35
C PRO A 259 -15.38 9.39 -11.24
N VAL A 260 -14.43 10.29 -11.52
CA VAL A 260 -12.99 10.02 -11.52
C VAL A 260 -12.33 10.75 -10.36
N PHE A 261 -11.51 10.01 -9.60
CA PHE A 261 -10.65 10.56 -8.55
C PHE A 261 -9.20 10.46 -9.00
N LEU A 262 -8.48 11.58 -8.97
CA LEU A 262 -7.05 11.61 -9.21
C LEU A 262 -6.33 11.98 -7.91
N ALA A 263 -5.58 11.02 -7.36
CA ALA A 263 -4.76 11.21 -6.18
C ALA A 263 -3.34 11.62 -6.59
N ALA A 264 -2.99 12.88 -6.33
CA ALA A 264 -1.72 13.46 -6.72
C ALA A 264 -1.27 14.50 -5.71
N GLU A 265 0.04 14.69 -5.57
CA GLU A 265 0.63 15.65 -4.62
C GLU A 265 0.15 17.08 -4.88
N THR A 266 0.17 17.48 -6.15
CA THR A 266 -0.39 18.73 -6.64
C THR A 266 -1.59 18.44 -7.53
N ARG A 267 -2.54 19.37 -7.62
CA ARG A 267 -3.70 19.26 -8.50
C ARG A 267 -3.21 19.23 -9.96
N PRO A 268 -3.43 18.14 -10.72
CA PRO A 268 -3.06 18.10 -12.13
C PRO A 268 -3.81 19.17 -12.93
N ASP A 269 -3.13 19.76 -13.91
CA ASP A 269 -3.77 20.64 -14.90
C ASP A 269 -4.37 19.80 -16.02
N LEU A 270 -5.61 19.32 -15.80
CA LEU A 270 -6.34 18.45 -16.71
C LEU A 270 -7.76 18.96 -16.92
N PRO A 271 -8.25 19.05 -18.17
CA PRO A 271 -9.63 19.43 -18.45
C PRO A 271 -10.62 18.32 -18.07
N GLY A 272 -11.89 18.67 -17.89
CA GLY A 272 -12.99 17.74 -17.62
C GLY A 272 -13.38 17.68 -16.15
N ASP A 273 -14.39 16.85 -15.87
CA ASP A 273 -14.98 16.71 -14.53
C ASP A 273 -14.31 15.54 -13.78
N TRP A 274 -13.47 15.88 -12.81
CA TRP A 274 -12.77 14.93 -11.95
C TRP A 274 -12.48 15.55 -10.59
N ILE A 275 -12.23 14.68 -9.61
CA ILE A 275 -12.10 15.03 -8.20
C ILE A 275 -10.65 14.86 -7.78
N TRP A 276 -10.06 15.92 -7.24
CA TRP A 276 -8.68 15.87 -6.76
C TRP A 276 -8.62 15.35 -5.32
N LEU A 277 -7.78 14.35 -5.09
CA LEU A 277 -7.35 13.94 -3.76
C LEU A 277 -5.89 14.37 -3.59
N ARG A 278 -5.61 15.28 -2.66
CA ARG A 278 -4.23 15.62 -2.35
C ARG A 278 -3.54 14.39 -1.77
N GLN A 279 -2.45 13.94 -2.40
CA GLN A 279 -1.70 12.77 -1.95
C GLN A 279 -0.39 13.19 -1.27
N ALA A 280 -0.02 12.53 -0.17
CA ALA A 280 1.28 12.71 0.45
C ALA A 280 2.02 11.37 0.57
N ALA A 281 3.28 11.36 0.14
CA ALA A 281 4.18 10.23 0.35
C ALA A 281 4.94 10.45 1.66
N VAL A 282 4.64 9.62 2.65
CA VAL A 282 5.39 9.51 3.91
C VAL A 282 5.77 8.05 4.13
N TRP A 283 6.94 7.83 4.73
CA TRP A 283 7.40 6.50 5.09
C TRP A 283 7.66 6.42 6.61
N PRO A 284 7.09 5.41 7.28
CA PRO A 284 6.01 4.54 6.83
C PRO A 284 4.77 5.30 6.42
N THR A 285 3.96 4.70 5.56
CA THR A 285 2.71 5.32 5.12
C THR A 285 1.71 5.46 6.27
N LEU A 286 0.78 6.40 6.12
CA LEU A 286 -0.29 6.70 7.06
C LEU A 286 -1.64 6.54 6.36
N PHE A 287 -2.67 6.23 7.13
CA PHE A 287 -4.04 6.16 6.65
C PHE A 287 -4.77 7.43 7.09
N SER A 288 -5.31 8.17 6.13
CA SER A 288 -6.15 9.31 6.43
C SER A 288 -7.61 8.91 6.59
N LEU A 289 -8.25 9.49 7.61
CA LEU A 289 -9.68 9.43 7.82
C LEU A 289 -10.42 10.57 7.12
N ASP A 290 -9.72 11.61 6.63
CA ASP A 290 -10.29 12.77 5.96
C ASP A 290 -9.56 13.07 4.62
N PRO A 291 -10.03 12.49 3.49
CA PRO A 291 -9.43 12.68 2.18
C PRO A 291 -9.56 14.11 1.64
N ARG A 292 -10.36 14.97 2.27
CA ARG A 292 -10.41 16.41 1.93
C ARG A 292 -9.09 17.08 2.27
N ARG A 293 -8.37 16.57 3.27
CA ARG A 293 -7.05 17.06 3.64
C ARG A 293 -5.97 16.35 2.86
N VAL A 294 -5.87 15.03 3.01
CA VAL A 294 -4.77 14.25 2.42
C VAL A 294 -5.17 12.79 2.28
N VAL A 295 -4.57 12.09 1.34
CA VAL A 295 -4.51 10.62 1.32
C VAL A 295 -3.06 10.17 1.29
N GLY A 296 -2.75 9.08 1.98
CA GLY A 296 -1.45 8.42 1.87
C GLY A 296 -1.30 7.68 0.55
N ALA A 297 -0.10 7.72 -0.02
CA ALA A 297 0.21 7.02 -1.27
C ALA A 297 0.20 5.49 -1.11
N GLY A 298 0.75 4.97 0.00
CA GLY A 298 0.83 3.53 0.33
C GLY A 298 1.26 2.61 -0.82
N GLY A 299 2.08 3.12 -1.75
CA GLY A 299 2.58 2.39 -2.91
C GLY A 299 1.52 1.93 -3.93
N SER A 300 0.24 2.31 -3.82
CA SER A 300 -0.79 1.82 -4.74
C SER A 300 -2.10 2.64 -4.78
N SER A 301 -2.72 2.75 -5.96
CA SER A 301 -4.06 3.35 -6.13
C SER A 301 -5.13 2.72 -5.21
N PRO A 302 -5.17 1.38 -4.99
CA PRO A 302 -6.06 0.78 -4.00
C PRO A 302 -5.93 1.36 -2.58
N PHE A 303 -4.74 1.80 -2.15
CA PHE A 303 -4.57 2.39 -0.81
C PHE A 303 -5.23 3.76 -0.67
N ALA A 304 -5.15 4.60 -1.70
CA ALA A 304 -5.93 5.85 -1.76
C ALA A 304 -7.44 5.57 -1.79
N ALA A 305 -7.87 4.52 -2.50
CA ALA A 305 -9.27 4.11 -2.55
C ALA A 305 -9.81 3.61 -1.21
N PHE A 306 -9.02 2.87 -0.41
CA PHE A 306 -9.41 2.50 0.94
C PHE A 306 -9.76 3.74 1.77
N GLN A 307 -8.90 4.77 1.76
CA GLN A 307 -9.10 6.01 2.52
C GLN A 307 -10.33 6.80 2.04
N LEU A 308 -10.50 6.92 0.72
CA LEU A 308 -11.68 7.55 0.13
C LEU A 308 -12.98 6.83 0.52
N LEU A 309 -13.02 5.50 0.36
CA LEU A 309 -14.20 4.71 0.68
C LEU A 309 -14.46 4.64 2.18
N TRP A 310 -13.41 4.74 3.00
CA TRP A 310 -13.52 4.86 4.45
C TRP A 310 -14.29 6.11 4.86
N TRP A 311 -13.95 7.25 4.25
CA TRP A 311 -14.69 8.51 4.36
C TRP A 311 -16.13 8.37 3.85
N MET A 312 -16.34 7.60 2.79
CA MET A 312 -17.70 7.26 2.31
C MET A 312 -18.44 6.27 3.22
N GLY A 313 -17.88 5.85 4.35
CA GLY A 313 -18.55 5.00 5.36
C GLY A 313 -18.34 3.49 5.17
N VAL A 314 -17.54 3.06 4.19
CA VAL A 314 -17.27 1.64 3.95
C VAL A 314 -16.29 1.10 4.99
N ARG A 315 -16.57 -0.11 5.49
CA ARG A 315 -15.67 -0.89 6.37
C ARG A 315 -15.42 -2.31 5.89
N ARG A 316 -16.10 -2.74 4.82
CA ARG A 316 -16.04 -4.10 4.27
C ARG A 316 -15.60 -4.03 2.81
N PHE A 317 -14.51 -4.71 2.50
CA PHE A 317 -13.85 -4.59 1.20
C PHE A 317 -13.52 -5.95 0.59
N VAL A 318 -13.81 -6.10 -0.69
CA VAL A 318 -13.34 -7.21 -1.51
C VAL A 318 -12.37 -6.68 -2.55
N ILE A 319 -11.21 -7.32 -2.70
CA ILE A 319 -10.24 -7.01 -3.75
C ILE A 319 -10.30 -8.11 -4.80
N TYR A 320 -10.36 -7.72 -6.08
CA TYR A 320 -10.35 -8.65 -7.21
C TYR A 320 -9.43 -8.13 -8.31
N GLY A 321 -8.71 -9.01 -9.00
CA GLY A 321 -7.80 -8.63 -10.09
C GLY A 321 -6.52 -7.92 -9.64
N ALA A 322 -6.12 -8.08 -8.38
CA ALA A 322 -4.94 -7.44 -7.82
C ALA A 322 -3.81 -8.44 -7.60
N ASP A 323 -3.19 -8.86 -8.71
CA ASP A 323 -2.15 -9.88 -8.73
C ASP A 323 -0.86 -9.47 -8.02
N PHE A 324 -0.45 -8.20 -8.15
CA PHE A 324 0.82 -7.65 -7.63
C PHE A 324 2.07 -8.47 -7.97
N HIS A 325 2.00 -9.20 -9.10
CA HIS A 325 3.12 -9.91 -9.67
C HIS A 325 3.38 -9.32 -11.06
N PHE A 326 4.61 -8.89 -11.30
CA PHE A 326 4.98 -8.19 -12.53
C PHE A 326 6.16 -8.91 -13.18
N GLU A 327 5.88 -9.78 -14.14
CA GLU A 327 6.89 -10.55 -14.85
C GLU A 327 7.70 -9.66 -15.80
N GLY A 328 9.03 -9.83 -15.79
CA GLY A 328 9.97 -9.07 -16.62
C GLY A 328 10.06 -7.57 -16.28
N ALA A 329 9.49 -7.15 -15.14
CA ALA A 329 9.40 -5.76 -14.73
C ALA A 329 10.61 -5.30 -13.91
N GLU A 330 11.77 -5.95 -14.06
CA GLU A 330 13.01 -5.49 -13.47
C GLU A 330 13.34 -4.09 -14.02
N PRO A 331 13.57 -3.08 -13.14
CA PRO A 331 13.93 -1.75 -13.61
C PRO A 331 15.29 -1.76 -14.32
N GLY A 332 15.38 -1.01 -15.42
CA GLY A 332 16.63 -0.69 -16.09
C GLY A 332 17.51 0.28 -15.29
N GLN A 333 18.59 0.77 -15.90
CA GLN A 333 19.49 1.75 -15.28
C GLN A 333 18.81 3.10 -15.02
N ASP A 334 17.75 3.42 -15.76
CA ASP A 334 16.90 4.59 -15.59
C ASP A 334 15.86 4.42 -14.46
N GLY A 335 15.80 3.25 -13.83
CA GLY A 335 14.83 2.91 -12.80
C GLY A 335 13.44 2.58 -13.35
N LEU A 336 13.29 2.38 -14.67
CA LEU A 336 12.02 2.10 -15.31
C LEU A 336 11.96 0.66 -15.83
N ALA A 337 10.79 0.05 -15.74
CA ALA A 337 10.48 -1.21 -16.40
C ALA A 337 9.87 -0.96 -17.79
N HIS A 338 10.15 -1.87 -18.72
CA HIS A 338 9.64 -1.80 -20.10
C HIS A 338 8.71 -2.99 -20.44
N ALA A 339 8.41 -3.85 -19.47
CA ALA A 339 7.58 -5.02 -19.69
C ALA A 339 6.09 -4.67 -19.90
N GLU A 340 5.47 -5.43 -20.79
CA GLU A 340 4.03 -5.48 -21.06
C GLU A 340 3.45 -6.84 -20.61
N GLY A 341 2.14 -7.03 -20.72
CA GLY A 341 1.48 -8.31 -20.42
C GLY A 341 1.17 -8.54 -18.93
N ASN A 342 1.51 -7.59 -18.07
CA ASN A 342 1.18 -7.62 -16.64
C ASN A 342 -0.25 -7.14 -16.31
N HIS A 343 -1.10 -7.01 -17.33
CA HIS A 343 -2.49 -6.58 -17.21
C HIS A 343 -3.38 -7.44 -18.10
N PHE A 344 -4.62 -7.70 -17.69
CA PHE A 344 -5.60 -8.39 -18.55
C PHE A 344 -6.04 -7.54 -19.77
N ILE A 345 -5.72 -6.24 -19.72
CA ILE A 345 -6.08 -5.24 -20.73
C ILE A 345 -4.96 -5.18 -21.79
N PRO A 346 -5.24 -5.50 -23.07
CA PRO A 346 -4.25 -5.37 -24.14
C PRO A 346 -3.77 -3.93 -24.33
N GLY A 347 -2.47 -3.73 -24.53
CA GLY A 347 -1.89 -2.41 -24.77
C GLY A 347 -1.95 -1.46 -23.57
N TYR A 348 -2.11 -1.99 -22.35
CA TYR A 348 -2.32 -1.20 -21.14
C TYR A 348 -1.21 -0.17 -20.86
N ARG A 349 0.07 -0.45 -21.16
CA ARG A 349 1.13 0.58 -21.01
C ARG A 349 1.31 1.42 -22.27
N GLY A 350 0.72 1.03 -23.40
CA GLY A 350 0.85 1.73 -24.67
C GLY A 350 2.31 1.88 -25.11
N GLY A 351 3.17 0.92 -24.74
CA GLY A 351 4.61 0.99 -25.00
C GLY A 351 5.40 1.97 -24.12
N ARG A 352 4.77 2.61 -23.11
CA ARG A 352 5.48 3.47 -22.15
C ARG A 352 6.19 2.62 -21.09
N SER A 353 7.38 3.06 -20.71
CA SER A 353 8.06 2.52 -19.54
C SER A 353 7.38 2.98 -18.25
N TRP A 354 7.57 2.24 -17.17
CA TRP A 354 6.83 2.49 -15.93
C TRP A 354 7.66 2.20 -14.68
N ILE A 355 7.38 2.90 -13.59
CA ILE A 355 8.05 2.67 -12.29
C ILE A 355 7.42 1.43 -11.63
N PRO A 356 8.20 0.35 -11.36
CA PRO A 356 7.68 -0.78 -10.62
C PRO A 356 7.24 -0.38 -9.22
N PRO A 357 6.06 -0.84 -8.75
CA PRO A 357 5.58 -0.46 -7.43
C PRO A 357 6.43 -1.11 -6.35
N SER A 358 6.68 -0.38 -5.26
CA SER A 358 7.38 -0.93 -4.11
C SER A 358 6.49 -1.90 -3.35
N TRP A 359 6.87 -3.18 -3.32
CA TRP A 359 6.09 -4.20 -2.61
C TRP A 359 6.10 -3.97 -1.10
N ARG A 360 7.21 -3.41 -0.59
CA ARG A 360 7.33 -3.00 0.81
C ARG A 360 6.26 -1.98 1.18
N ASP A 361 6.12 -0.94 0.37
CA ASP A 361 5.20 0.16 0.65
C ASP A 361 3.74 -0.28 0.54
N ILE A 362 3.42 -1.10 -0.48
CA ILE A 362 2.10 -1.72 -0.64
C ILE A 362 1.72 -2.56 0.57
N CYS A 363 2.60 -3.46 1.00
CA CYS A 363 2.31 -4.34 2.14
C CYS A 363 2.11 -3.53 3.43
N THR A 364 2.94 -2.50 3.68
CA THR A 364 2.77 -1.66 4.87
C THR A 364 1.45 -0.89 4.84
N GLY A 365 1.06 -0.31 3.69
CA GLY A 365 -0.24 0.35 3.55
C GLY A 365 -1.41 -0.61 3.74
N PHE A 366 -1.36 -1.78 3.11
CA PHE A 366 -2.43 -2.77 3.22
C PHE A 366 -2.54 -3.39 4.61
N LEU A 367 -1.42 -3.56 5.32
CA LEU A 367 -1.42 -3.97 6.72
C LEU A 367 -2.22 -2.97 7.56
N LEU A 368 -1.97 -1.69 7.34
CA LEU A 368 -2.63 -0.62 8.05
C LEU A 368 -4.14 -0.56 7.74
N ALA A 369 -4.51 -0.69 6.46
CA ALA A 369 -5.92 -0.78 6.05
C ALA A 369 -6.62 -1.98 6.70
N ARG A 370 -5.94 -3.14 6.80
CA ARG A 370 -6.45 -4.33 7.48
C ARG A 370 -6.67 -4.08 8.97
N HIS A 371 -5.67 -3.56 9.68
CA HIS A 371 -5.76 -3.30 11.11
C HIS A 371 -6.89 -2.34 11.44
N LEU A 372 -7.03 -1.25 10.68
CA LEU A 372 -8.13 -0.33 10.87
C LEU A 372 -9.48 -0.99 10.61
N ALA A 373 -9.61 -1.73 9.49
CA ALA A 373 -10.85 -2.44 9.16
C ALA A 373 -11.27 -3.38 10.29
N GLU A 374 -10.36 -4.24 10.73
CA GLU A 374 -10.64 -5.22 11.79
C GLU A 374 -10.96 -4.55 13.14
N ALA A 375 -10.23 -3.49 13.51
CA ALA A 375 -10.45 -2.75 14.74
C ALA A 375 -11.82 -2.05 14.80
N GLU A 376 -12.36 -1.63 13.65
CA GLU A 376 -13.68 -1.00 13.54
C GLU A 376 -14.79 -2.01 13.16
N GLY A 377 -14.56 -3.31 13.33
CA GLY A 377 -15.55 -4.36 13.08
C GLY A 377 -15.85 -4.64 11.60
N GLY A 378 -15.00 -4.13 10.71
CA GLY A 378 -14.97 -4.39 9.29
C GLY A 378 -14.05 -5.54 8.90
N TRP A 379 -13.79 -5.67 7.60
CA TRP A 379 -12.88 -6.67 7.05
C TRP A 379 -12.42 -6.31 5.63
N VAL A 380 -11.28 -6.89 5.23
CA VAL A 380 -10.79 -6.90 3.85
C VAL A 380 -10.59 -8.36 3.41
N ARG A 381 -11.03 -8.70 2.21
CA ARG A 381 -10.91 -10.04 1.62
C ARG A 381 -10.33 -9.97 0.23
N ASN A 382 -9.44 -10.91 -0.09
CA ASN A 382 -8.88 -11.05 -1.43
C ASN A 382 -9.62 -12.14 -2.21
N ALA A 383 -10.39 -11.74 -3.22
CA ALA A 383 -11.06 -12.62 -4.18
C ALA A 383 -10.28 -12.80 -5.49
N THR A 384 -9.08 -12.19 -5.61
CA THR A 384 -8.20 -12.36 -6.77
C THR A 384 -7.81 -13.84 -6.92
N ARG A 385 -7.68 -14.31 -8.16
CA ARG A 385 -7.25 -15.69 -8.44
C ARG A 385 -5.72 -15.74 -8.49
N GLY A 386 -5.10 -16.28 -7.45
CA GLY A 386 -3.63 -16.33 -7.34
C GLY A 386 -3.01 -14.98 -6.98
N GLY A 387 -1.84 -14.68 -7.56
CA GLY A 387 -1.06 -13.48 -7.27
C GLY A 387 -0.32 -13.52 -5.93
N MET A 388 0.33 -12.40 -5.60
CA MET A 388 1.17 -12.23 -4.39
C MET A 388 0.41 -11.65 -3.19
N LEU A 389 -0.84 -11.23 -3.38
CA LEU A 389 -1.60 -10.52 -2.34
C LEU A 389 -2.12 -11.46 -1.23
N GLU A 390 -1.26 -11.76 -0.26
CA GLU A 390 -1.61 -12.65 0.88
C GLU A 390 -1.84 -11.90 2.20
N ILE A 391 -1.67 -10.57 2.21
CA ILE A 391 -1.85 -9.77 3.43
C ILE A 391 -3.31 -9.74 3.91
N PHE A 392 -4.25 -9.93 2.99
CA PHE A 392 -5.67 -10.06 3.27
C PHE A 392 -6.10 -11.51 3.11
N PRO A 393 -6.93 -12.05 4.02
CA PRO A 393 -7.46 -13.40 3.90
C PRO A 393 -8.14 -13.63 2.54
N ARG A 394 -7.75 -14.71 1.88
CA ARG A 394 -8.28 -15.10 0.56
C ARG A 394 -9.66 -15.73 0.69
N ILE A 395 -10.51 -15.48 -0.29
CA ILE A 395 -11.85 -16.07 -0.42
C ILE A 395 -12.10 -16.44 -1.89
N GLY A 396 -12.94 -17.45 -2.15
CA GLY A 396 -13.41 -17.74 -3.50
C GLY A 396 -14.20 -16.56 -4.08
N PHE A 397 -14.08 -16.32 -5.39
CA PHE A 397 -14.83 -15.24 -6.04
C PHE A 397 -16.34 -15.42 -5.86
N GLU A 398 -16.83 -16.65 -6.00
CA GLU A 398 -18.23 -17.03 -5.82
C GLU A 398 -18.71 -16.71 -4.40
N ASP A 399 -17.99 -17.15 -3.38
CA ASP A 399 -18.33 -16.91 -1.98
C ASP A 399 -18.28 -15.40 -1.64
N ALA A 400 -17.38 -14.65 -2.27
CA ALA A 400 -17.26 -13.21 -2.06
C ALA A 400 -18.50 -12.43 -2.54
N LEU A 401 -19.26 -12.95 -3.50
CA LEU A 401 -20.51 -12.32 -3.97
C LEU A 401 -21.60 -12.31 -2.89
N ASP A 402 -21.54 -13.25 -1.96
CA ASP A 402 -22.55 -13.45 -0.90
C ASP A 402 -22.21 -12.67 0.39
N LEU A 403 -21.04 -12.04 0.46
CA LEU A 403 -20.64 -11.21 1.58
C LEU A 403 -21.51 -9.95 1.71
N ARG A 404 -21.80 -9.56 2.95
CA ARG A 404 -22.62 -8.39 3.34
C ARG A 404 -21.86 -7.46 4.28
#